data_AF-A0A5C7WFI6-F1
#
_entry.id   AF-A0A5C7WFI6-F1
#
_cell.length_a   1.000
_cell.length_b   1.000
_cell.length_c   1.000
_cell.angle_alpha   90.00
_cell.angle_beta   90.00
_cell.angle_gamma   90.00
#
_symmetry.space_group_name_H-M   'P 1'
#
loop_
_entity.id
_entity.type
_entity.pdbx_description
1 polymer ?
#
loop_
_entity_poly.entity_id
_entity_poly.type
_entity_poly.pdbx_seq_one_letter_code
_entity_poly.pdbx_strand_id
1 'polypeptide(L)'
;STGTGLAPFMSLIQDIEVYDRFEKVILIHGVRYVNELAYEDFITKELPNNEFFGEEVRNKLIYYPTVTREPFKNMGRLTDLVESGKLFTDIGLPPLNPETDRAMICGSPAMLVDTAAMLDKRGFKVSPRIGELGDYVIEKAFVEK
;
A
#
# COMPACT_ATOMS: atom_id res chain seq x y z
N SER A 1 3.63 -1.00 -1.45
CA SER A 1 5.09 -1.13 -1.54
C SER A 1 5.51 -2.33 -2.36
N THR A 2 6.78 -2.42 -2.75
CA THR A 2 7.41 -3.68 -3.18
C THR A 2 8.68 -3.98 -2.40
N GLY A 3 8.86 -5.25 -1.98
CA GLY A 3 10.00 -5.70 -1.18
C GLY A 3 10.23 -4.82 0.07
N THR A 4 11.47 -4.37 0.25
CA THR A 4 11.86 -3.52 1.41
C THR A 4 11.17 -2.16 1.46
N GLY A 5 10.48 -1.73 0.39
CA GLY A 5 9.63 -0.54 0.42
C GLY A 5 8.47 -0.63 1.42
N LEU A 6 8.25 -1.78 2.06
CA LEU A 6 7.35 -1.92 3.20
C LEU A 6 7.82 -1.12 4.43
N ALA A 7 9.12 -0.92 4.60
CA ALA A 7 9.72 -0.34 5.80
C ALA A 7 9.08 0.97 6.30
N PRO A 8 8.92 2.04 5.48
CA PRO A 8 8.28 3.28 5.95
C PRO A 8 6.82 3.05 6.38
N PHE A 9 6.12 2.12 5.73
CA PHE A 9 4.72 1.84 6.01
C PHE A 9 4.51 1.05 7.30
N MET A 10 5.52 0.31 7.76
CA MET A 10 5.48 -0.29 9.10
C MET A 10 5.37 0.76 10.20
N SER A 11 6.02 1.92 10.02
CA SER A 11 5.87 3.03 10.97
C SER A 11 4.48 3.66 10.87
N LEU A 12 3.92 3.83 9.67
CA LEU A 12 2.63 4.48 9.47
C LEU A 12 1.45 3.66 10.02
N ILE A 13 1.44 2.34 9.85
CA ILE A 13 0.34 1.49 10.37
C ILE A 13 0.39 1.33 11.90
N GLN A 14 1.43 1.84 12.56
CA GLN A 14 1.55 1.88 14.02
C GLN A 14 1.24 3.27 14.57
N ASP A 15 0.94 4.25 13.71
CA ASP A 15 0.61 5.60 14.09
C ASP A 15 -0.92 5.78 14.16
N ILE A 16 -1.41 6.12 15.35
CA ILE A 16 -2.83 6.32 15.61
C ILE A 16 -3.42 7.46 14.75
N GLU A 17 -2.61 8.49 14.45
CA GLU A 17 -3.07 9.63 13.66
C GLU A 17 -3.49 9.23 12.24
N VAL A 18 -2.88 8.16 11.68
CA VAL A 18 -3.28 7.63 10.38
C VAL A 18 -4.71 7.10 10.43
N TYR A 19 -5.09 6.44 11.53
CA TYR A 19 -6.43 5.91 11.71
C TYR A 19 -7.46 7.00 11.99
N ASP A 20 -7.07 8.14 12.58
CA ASP A 20 -7.96 9.28 12.76
C ASP A 20 -8.25 10.01 11.44
N ARG A 21 -7.27 10.03 10.53
CA ARG A 21 -7.35 10.77 9.26
C ARG A 21 -8.04 10.00 8.14
N PHE A 22 -8.08 8.68 8.19
CA PHE A 22 -8.57 7.84 7.10
C PHE A 22 -9.56 6.78 7.58
N GLU A 23 -10.67 6.63 6.85
CA GLU A 23 -11.67 5.58 7.12
C GLU A 23 -11.11 4.17 6.88
N LYS A 24 -10.22 4.04 5.90
CA LYS A 24 -9.51 2.81 5.54
C LYS A 24 -8.05 3.09 5.25
N VAL A 25 -7.19 2.18 5.68
CA VAL A 25 -5.75 2.16 5.41
C VAL A 25 -5.44 0.87 4.68
N ILE A 26 -5.01 0.95 3.41
CA ILE A 26 -4.76 -0.23 2.58
C ILE A 26 -3.25 -0.43 2.43
N LEU A 27 -2.72 -1.45 3.10
CA LEU A 27 -1.31 -1.81 3.03
C LEU A 27 -1.09 -2.88 1.97
N ILE A 28 -0.70 -2.46 0.76
CA ILE A 28 -0.36 -3.37 -0.33
C ILE A 28 1.13 -3.74 -0.26
N HIS A 29 1.45 -5.02 -0.16
CA HIS A 29 2.84 -5.51 -0.09
C HIS A 29 3.13 -6.50 -1.22
N GLY A 30 3.81 -6.04 -2.27
CA GLY A 30 4.15 -6.85 -3.44
C GLY A 30 5.55 -7.47 -3.37
N VAL A 31 5.62 -8.80 -3.51
CA VAL A 31 6.87 -9.56 -3.47
C VAL A 31 6.95 -10.61 -4.59
N ARG A 32 8.10 -11.26 -4.75
CA ARG A 32 8.27 -12.35 -5.73
C ARG A 32 7.78 -13.67 -5.17
N TYR A 33 8.13 -13.97 -3.93
CA TYR A 33 7.85 -15.23 -3.25
C TYR A 33 7.19 -14.97 -1.88
N VAL A 34 6.34 -15.88 -1.42
CA VAL A 34 5.63 -15.89 -0.14
C VAL A 34 6.61 -15.73 1.03
N ASN A 35 7.78 -16.35 0.97
CA ASN A 35 8.79 -16.22 2.02
C ASN A 35 9.41 -14.81 2.14
N GLU A 36 9.15 -13.91 1.18
CA GLU A 36 9.54 -12.50 1.23
C GLU A 36 8.46 -11.61 1.88
N LEU A 37 7.30 -12.16 2.28
CA LEU A 37 6.24 -11.45 3.02
C LEU A 37 6.66 -11.17 4.47
N ALA A 38 7.71 -10.37 4.63
CA ALA A 38 8.19 -9.92 5.92
C ALA A 38 7.05 -9.22 6.71
N TYR A 39 7.04 -9.46 8.02
CA TYR A 39 6.06 -8.91 8.97
C TYR A 39 4.61 -9.34 8.78
N GLU A 40 4.30 -10.34 7.94
CA GLU A 40 2.90 -10.80 7.78
C GLU A 40 2.27 -11.23 9.11
N ASP A 41 2.99 -12.01 9.93
CA ASP A 41 2.51 -12.43 11.25
C ASP A 41 2.27 -11.23 12.18
N PHE A 42 3.21 -10.27 12.22
CA PHE A 42 3.05 -9.06 13.00
C PHE A 42 1.81 -8.27 12.57
N ILE A 43 1.66 -8.01 11.27
CA ILE A 43 0.55 -7.21 10.73
C ILE A 43 -0.80 -7.89 10.96
N THR A 44 -0.87 -9.22 10.84
CA THR A 44 -2.13 -9.96 10.86
C THR A 44 -2.52 -10.51 12.24
N LYS A 45 -1.55 -10.70 13.14
CA LYS A 45 -1.77 -11.34 14.45
C LYS A 45 -1.39 -10.45 15.63
N GLU A 46 -0.34 -9.65 15.54
CA GLU A 46 0.14 -8.86 16.69
C GLU A 46 -0.46 -7.45 16.69
N LEU A 47 -0.34 -6.72 15.58
CA LEU A 47 -0.82 -5.35 15.43
C LEU A 47 -2.32 -5.19 15.72
N PRO A 48 -3.22 -6.11 15.27
CA PRO A 48 -4.63 -6.02 15.60
C PRO A 48 -4.92 -6.28 17.08
N ASN A 49 -3.97 -6.82 17.86
CA ASN A 49 -4.09 -7.05 19.30
C ASN A 49 -3.37 -5.97 20.12
N ASN A 50 -2.93 -4.87 19.50
CA ASN A 50 -2.36 -3.74 20.21
C ASN A 50 -3.36 -3.16 21.24
N GLU A 51 -2.88 -2.88 22.46
CA GLU A 51 -3.72 -2.44 23.57
C GLU A 51 -4.27 -1.02 23.43
N PHE A 52 -3.64 -0.18 22.60
CA PHE A 52 -3.99 1.23 22.45
C PHE A 52 -4.87 1.50 21.23
N PHE A 53 -4.58 0.85 20.10
CA PHE A 53 -5.23 1.14 18.80
C PHE A 53 -5.56 -0.12 17.98
N GLY A 54 -5.59 -1.30 18.62
CA GLY A 54 -5.89 -2.56 17.95
C GLY A 54 -7.30 -2.63 17.36
N GLU A 55 -8.27 -1.90 17.93
CA GLU A 55 -9.63 -1.83 17.39
C GLU A 55 -9.68 -1.11 16.05
N GLU A 56 -8.98 0.01 15.96
CA GLU A 56 -8.80 0.82 14.77
C GLU A 56 -8.10 0.02 13.69
N VAL A 57 -7.05 -0.74 14.05
CA VAL A 57 -6.38 -1.67 13.14
C VAL A 57 -7.38 -2.69 12.58
N ARG A 58 -8.14 -3.39 13.43
CA ARG A 58 -9.11 -4.41 12.99
C ARG A 58 -10.19 -3.82 12.07
N ASN A 59 -10.63 -2.59 12.35
CA ASN A 59 -11.72 -1.96 11.62
C ASN A 59 -11.28 -1.24 10.35
N LYS A 60 -10.06 -0.69 10.32
CA LYS A 60 -9.60 0.24 9.28
C LYS A 60 -8.42 -0.27 8.45
N LEU A 61 -7.53 -1.10 9.00
CA LEU A 61 -6.38 -1.62 8.27
C LEU A 61 -6.77 -2.83 7.40
N ILE A 62 -6.48 -2.75 6.11
CA ILE A 62 -6.57 -3.86 5.17
C ILE A 62 -5.16 -4.21 4.69
N TYR A 63 -4.68 -5.39 5.08
CA TYR A 63 -3.41 -5.92 4.57
C TYR A 63 -3.63 -6.74 3.30
N TYR A 64 -3.03 -6.30 2.20
CA TYR A 64 -3.15 -6.93 0.89
C TYR A 64 -1.77 -7.37 0.36
N PRO A 65 -1.26 -8.54 0.80
CA PRO A 65 -0.04 -9.10 0.23
C PRO A 65 -0.30 -9.62 -1.18
N THR A 66 0.65 -9.44 -2.10
CA THR A 66 0.60 -10.02 -3.45
C THR A 66 1.94 -10.61 -3.87
N VAL A 67 1.89 -11.75 -4.56
CA VAL A 67 3.06 -12.56 -4.93
C VAL A 67 3.08 -12.77 -6.45
N THR A 68 4.26 -12.78 -7.07
CA THR A 68 4.36 -12.82 -8.55
C THR A 68 4.96 -14.10 -9.13
N ARG A 69 5.65 -14.94 -8.34
CA ARG A 69 6.42 -16.09 -8.86
C ARG A 69 6.03 -17.44 -8.29
N GLU A 70 5.03 -17.52 -7.42
CA GLU A 70 4.49 -18.79 -6.92
C GLU A 70 3.01 -18.67 -6.53
N PRO A 71 2.27 -19.80 -6.44
CA PRO A 71 0.84 -19.78 -6.10
C PRO A 71 0.56 -19.06 -4.78
N PHE A 72 -0.35 -18.09 -4.82
CA PHE A 72 -0.78 -17.34 -3.65
C PHE A 72 -2.21 -16.82 -3.80
N LYS A 73 -2.85 -16.41 -2.70
CA LYS A 73 -4.23 -15.89 -2.71
C LYS A 73 -4.42 -14.68 -3.64
N ASN A 74 -3.41 -13.82 -3.69
CA ASN A 74 -3.37 -12.66 -4.57
C ASN A 74 -2.10 -12.78 -5.43
N MET A 75 -2.26 -12.97 -6.73
CA MET A 75 -1.14 -13.10 -7.65
C MET A 75 -1.10 -11.94 -8.63
N GLY A 76 0.10 -11.40 -8.85
CA GLY A 76 0.35 -10.37 -9.85
C GLY A 76 0.98 -9.09 -9.29
N ARG A 77 1.33 -8.17 -10.19
CA ARG A 77 1.81 -6.85 -9.79
C ARG A 77 0.62 -6.01 -9.32
N LEU A 78 0.87 -5.08 -8.39
CA LEU A 78 -0.18 -4.19 -7.88
C LEU A 78 -0.88 -3.40 -9.00
N THR A 79 -0.14 -3.01 -10.04
CA THR A 79 -0.67 -2.25 -11.17
C THR A 79 -1.73 -3.06 -11.92
N ASP A 80 -1.43 -4.33 -12.19
CA ASP A 80 -2.34 -5.24 -12.90
C ASP A 80 -3.59 -5.53 -12.07
N LEU A 81 -3.42 -5.67 -10.74
CA LEU A 81 -4.52 -5.89 -9.80
C LEU A 81 -5.43 -4.67 -9.68
N VAL A 82 -4.88 -3.45 -9.80
CA VAL A 82 -5.66 -2.21 -9.86
C VAL A 82 -6.35 -2.05 -11.22
N GLU A 83 -5.66 -2.32 -12.33
CA GLU A 83 -6.22 -2.17 -13.68
C GLU A 83 -7.34 -3.17 -13.99
N SER A 84 -7.19 -4.40 -13.53
CA SER A 84 -8.22 -5.44 -13.67
C SER A 84 -9.43 -5.23 -12.75
N GLY A 85 -9.32 -4.34 -11.76
CA GLY A 85 -10.32 -4.16 -10.70
C GLY A 85 -10.37 -5.28 -9.67
N LYS A 86 -9.46 -6.27 -9.75
CA LYS A 86 -9.38 -7.37 -8.80
C LYS A 86 -9.10 -6.88 -7.39
N LEU A 87 -8.16 -5.94 -7.22
CA LEU A 87 -7.84 -5.37 -5.90
C LEU A 87 -9.10 -4.86 -5.18
N PHE A 88 -9.90 -4.05 -5.88
CA PHE A 88 -11.10 -3.43 -5.32
C PHE A 88 -12.17 -4.46 -4.96
N THR A 89 -12.37 -5.44 -5.84
CA THR A 89 -13.26 -6.59 -5.59
C THR A 89 -12.82 -7.36 -4.35
N ASP A 90 -11.54 -7.67 -4.22
CA ASP A 90 -11.01 -8.47 -3.11
C ASP A 90 -11.15 -7.77 -1.76
N ILE A 91 -10.95 -6.45 -1.71
CA ILE A 91 -10.98 -5.66 -0.47
C ILE A 91 -12.36 -5.05 -0.17
N GLY A 92 -13.32 -5.21 -1.08
CA GLY A 92 -14.69 -4.69 -0.92
C GLY A 92 -14.80 -3.17 -0.94
N LEU A 93 -13.92 -2.49 -1.68
CA LEU A 93 -13.90 -1.02 -1.81
C LEU A 93 -14.19 -0.60 -3.26
N PRO A 94 -14.67 0.63 -3.51
CA PRO A 94 -14.84 1.15 -4.87
C PRO A 94 -13.48 1.32 -5.59
N PRO A 95 -13.49 1.48 -6.92
CA PRO A 95 -12.30 1.87 -7.67
C PRO A 95 -11.72 3.21 -7.20
N LEU A 96 -10.41 3.40 -7.44
CA LEU A 96 -9.69 4.63 -7.09
C LEU A 96 -10.38 5.89 -7.61
N ASN A 97 -10.55 6.87 -6.72
CA ASN A 97 -11.11 8.18 -6.95
C ASN A 97 -10.19 9.27 -6.36
N PRO A 98 -9.65 10.20 -7.17
CA PRO A 98 -8.76 11.27 -6.68
C PRO A 98 -9.42 12.21 -5.67
N GLU A 99 -10.75 12.30 -5.62
CA GLU A 99 -11.45 13.13 -4.63
C GLU A 99 -11.33 12.56 -3.21
N THR A 100 -11.36 11.23 -3.07
CA THR A 100 -11.46 10.55 -1.76
C THR A 100 -10.20 9.78 -1.36
N ASP A 101 -9.39 9.35 -2.34
CA ASP A 101 -8.30 8.43 -2.07
C ASP A 101 -6.95 9.14 -2.08
N ARG A 102 -6.04 8.67 -1.22
CA ARG A 102 -4.66 9.15 -1.15
C ARG A 102 -3.70 7.97 -1.17
N ALA A 103 -2.51 8.17 -1.74
CA ALA A 103 -1.53 7.09 -1.87
C ALA A 103 -0.12 7.49 -1.43
N MET A 104 0.59 6.53 -0.85
CA MET A 104 2.04 6.61 -0.65
C MET A 104 2.69 5.44 -1.38
N ILE A 105 3.70 5.71 -2.20
CA ILE A 105 4.36 4.68 -3.02
C ILE A 105 5.83 4.60 -2.65
N CYS A 106 6.28 3.41 -2.22
CA CYS A 106 7.68 3.11 -1.95
C CYS A 106 8.04 1.73 -2.53
N GLY A 107 9.10 1.68 -3.35
CA GLY A 107 9.49 0.47 -4.06
C GLY A 107 10.64 0.70 -5.05
N SER A 108 10.79 -0.24 -5.98
CA SER A 108 11.80 -0.15 -7.06
C SER A 108 11.50 0.99 -8.03
N PRO A 109 12.53 1.56 -8.71
CA PRO A 109 12.33 2.65 -9.67
C PRO A 109 11.28 2.33 -10.74
N ALA A 110 11.29 1.11 -11.29
CA ALA A 110 10.29 0.67 -12.27
C ALA A 110 8.86 0.66 -11.68
N MET A 111 8.69 0.12 -10.47
CA MET A 111 7.38 0.10 -9.82
C MET A 111 6.86 1.51 -9.53
N LEU A 112 7.74 2.45 -9.15
CA LEU A 112 7.35 3.84 -8.94
C LEU A 112 6.85 4.49 -10.22
N VAL A 113 7.56 4.31 -11.33
CA VAL A 113 7.17 4.84 -12.65
C VAL A 113 5.81 4.28 -13.07
N ASP A 114 5.65 2.95 -13.02
CA ASP A 114 4.42 2.29 -13.45
C ASP A 114 3.23 2.70 -12.56
N THR A 115 3.43 2.78 -11.24
CA THR A 115 2.36 3.14 -10.30
C THR A 115 1.99 4.62 -10.41
N ALA A 116 2.96 5.52 -10.55
CA ALA A 116 2.72 6.94 -10.75
C ALA A 116 1.94 7.20 -12.04
N ALA A 117 2.37 6.61 -13.16
CA ALA A 117 1.66 6.74 -14.44
C ALA A 117 0.21 6.22 -14.35
N MET A 118 0.00 5.13 -13.59
CA MET A 118 -1.31 4.53 -13.37
C MET A 118 -2.23 5.42 -12.52
N LEU A 119 -1.69 6.15 -11.54
CA LEU A 119 -2.42 7.16 -10.75
C LEU A 119 -2.67 8.45 -11.54
N ASP A 120 -1.67 8.95 -12.26
CA ASP A 120 -1.77 10.17 -13.07
C ASP A 120 -2.86 10.01 -14.15
N LYS A 121 -2.93 8.84 -14.79
CA LYS A 121 -3.99 8.49 -15.75
C LYS A 121 -5.41 8.53 -15.14
N ARG A 122 -5.51 8.40 -13.81
CA ARG A 122 -6.77 8.47 -13.04
C ARG A 122 -7.04 9.86 -12.45
N GLY A 123 -6.19 10.85 -12.76
CA GLY A 123 -6.38 12.25 -12.35
C GLY A 123 -5.82 12.59 -10.97
N PHE A 124 -5.07 11.68 -10.32
CA PHE A 124 -4.34 11.98 -9.09
C PHE A 124 -3.18 12.91 -9.40
N LYS A 125 -2.89 13.82 -8.46
CA LYS A 125 -1.78 14.76 -8.57
C LYS A 125 -0.69 14.41 -7.57
N VAL A 126 0.53 14.22 -8.08
CA VAL A 126 1.70 14.02 -7.22
C VAL A 126 1.99 15.27 -6.39
N SER A 127 2.41 15.08 -5.14
CA SER A 127 3.02 16.16 -4.37
C SER A 127 4.31 16.61 -5.07
N PRO A 128 4.45 17.90 -5.42
CA PRO A 128 5.59 18.38 -6.21
C PRO A 128 6.89 18.42 -5.40
N ARG A 129 6.81 18.60 -4.07
CA ARG A 129 7.94 18.61 -3.13
C ARG A 129 7.46 18.49 -1.69
N ILE A 130 8.39 18.15 -0.80
CA ILE A 130 8.17 18.13 0.66
C ILE A 130 7.56 19.47 1.10
N GLY A 131 6.45 19.39 1.84
CA GLY A 131 5.71 20.54 2.35
C GLY A 131 4.58 21.03 1.45
N GLU A 132 4.47 20.54 0.20
CA GLU A 132 3.34 20.84 -0.68
C GLU A 132 2.38 19.64 -0.79
N LEU A 133 1.09 19.93 -0.73
CA LEU A 133 0.05 18.90 -0.76
C LEU A 133 -0.13 18.32 -2.17
N GLY A 134 -0.43 17.03 -2.22
CA GLY A 134 -0.85 16.30 -3.41
C GLY A 134 -1.69 15.08 -2.99
N ASP A 135 -2.24 14.39 -3.97
CA ASP A 135 -3.05 13.19 -3.73
C ASP A 135 -2.17 11.96 -3.45
N TYR A 136 -0.92 11.98 -3.94
CA TYR A 136 0.06 10.95 -3.62
C TYR A 136 1.50 11.44 -3.49
N VAL A 137 2.31 10.67 -2.77
CA VAL A 137 3.74 10.89 -2.57
C VAL A 137 4.56 9.68 -3.02
N ILE A 138 5.80 9.92 -3.45
CA ILE A 138 6.73 8.90 -3.95
C ILE A 138 8.01 8.93 -3.12
N GLU A 139 8.47 7.77 -2.68
CA GLU A 139 9.80 7.57 -2.09
C GLU A 139 10.53 6.40 -2.78
N LYS A 140 11.82 6.57 -3.08
CA LYS A 140 12.65 5.50 -3.66
C LYS A 140 13.15 4.57 -2.57
N ALA A 141 12.80 3.28 -2.65
CA ALA A 141 13.29 2.28 -1.68
C ALA A 141 14.80 1.99 -1.84
N PHE A 142 15.30 2.12 -3.07
CA PHE A 142 16.72 2.00 -3.42
C PHE A 142 16.98 2.64 -4.79
N VAL A 143 18.25 2.89 -5.10
CA VAL A 143 18.71 3.39 -6.42
C VAL A 143 19.63 2.33 -7.01
N GLU A 144 19.45 1.99 -8.29
CA GLU A 144 20.40 1.12 -9.01
C GLU A 144 21.74 1.84 -9.12
N LYS A 145 22.84 1.14 -8.79
CA LYS A 145 24.21 1.66 -8.90
C LYS A 145 24.71 1.56 -10.34
#